data_AF-A0A2K1J8S7-F1
#
_entry.id   AF-A0A2K1J8S7-F1
#
_cell.length_a   1.000
_cell.length_b   1.000
_cell.length_c   1.000
_cell.angle_alpha   90.00
_cell.angle_beta   90.00
_cell.angle_gamma   90.00
#
_symmetry.space_group_name_H-M   'P 1'
#
loop_
_entity.id
_entity.type
_entity.pdbx_description
1 polymer ?
#
loop_
_entity_poly.entity_id
_entity_poly.type
_entity_poly.pdbx_seq_one_letter_code
_entity_poly.pdbx_strand_id
1 'polypeptide(L)'
;LACFRTLAEILMDQKKDFFESFEALCTKALIDHCTISKNHLEVDGLIEQVVQTIKYDLRKCIYNMKYLQHLMLRYDTQFYI
;
A
#
# COMPACT_ATOMS: atom_id res chain seq x y z
N LEU A 1 12.33 9.49 2.86
CA LEU A 1 11.67 9.76 4.15
C LEU A 1 10.98 8.46 4.58
N ALA A 2 11.56 7.70 5.51
CA ALA A 2 10.89 6.54 6.07
C ALA A 2 10.04 7.03 7.25
N CYS A 3 8.71 7.03 7.10
CA CYS A 3 7.76 7.69 8.00
C CYS A 3 7.28 6.80 9.17
N PHE A 4 7.99 5.74 9.49
CA PHE A 4 7.65 4.87 10.61
C PHE A 4 8.85 4.78 11.53
N ARG A 5 8.63 5.07 12.81
CA ARG A 5 9.57 4.80 13.91
C ARG A 5 10.04 3.34 13.76
N THR A 6 11.33 3.08 14.02
CA THR A 6 11.98 1.77 13.87
C THR A 6 11.01 0.63 14.12
N LEU A 7 10.73 -0.17 13.09
CA LEU A 7 9.85 -1.34 13.18
C LEU A 7 10.49 -2.31 14.18
N ALA A 8 9.85 -2.50 15.33
CA ALA A 8 10.32 -3.44 16.34
C ALA A 8 9.98 -4.89 15.97
N GLU A 9 8.83 -5.10 15.31
CA GLU A 9 8.33 -6.42 14.94
C GLU A 9 7.57 -6.35 13.61
N ILE A 10 7.73 -7.37 12.77
CA ILE A 10 6.98 -7.53 11.51
C ILE A 10 6.18 -8.84 11.55
N LEU A 11 4.88 -8.73 11.31
CA LEU A 11 3.97 -9.85 11.19
C LEU A 11 3.78 -10.23 9.72
N MET A 12 4.04 -11.50 9.37
CA MET A 12 3.96 -11.98 7.98
C MET A 12 2.96 -13.12 7.81
N ASP A 13 2.30 -13.17 6.66
CA ASP A 13 1.52 -14.34 6.27
C ASP A 13 2.45 -15.52 5.90
N GLN A 14 1.92 -16.75 5.92
CA GLN A 14 2.68 -17.95 5.58
C GLN A 14 2.86 -18.15 4.06
N LYS A 15 2.63 -17.13 3.21
CA LYS A 15 2.77 -17.33 1.77
C LYS A 15 4.24 -17.47 1.41
N LYS A 16 4.55 -18.63 0.84
CA LYS A 16 5.89 -19.09 0.53
C LYS A 16 6.68 -18.15 -0.39
N ASP A 17 5.98 -17.44 -1.27
CA ASP A 17 6.60 -16.64 -2.33
C ASP A 17 7.37 -15.42 -1.80
N PHE A 18 7.06 -14.94 -0.60
CA PHE A 18 7.69 -13.76 0.00
C PHE A 18 8.50 -14.07 1.27
N PHE A 19 8.33 -15.26 1.83
CA PHE A 19 8.78 -15.57 3.19
C PHE A 19 10.31 -15.63 3.30
N GLU A 20 10.97 -16.39 2.43
CA GLU A 20 12.39 -16.75 2.59
C GLU A 20 13.33 -15.55 2.33
N SER A 21 13.07 -14.77 1.27
CA SER A 21 13.89 -13.59 0.95
C SER A 21 13.68 -12.45 1.95
N PHE A 22 12.46 -12.32 2.48
CA PHE A 22 12.14 -11.27 3.43
C PHE A 22 12.63 -11.60 4.84
N GLU A 23 12.55 -12.86 5.26
CA GLU A 23 13.14 -13.36 6.50
C GLU A 23 14.65 -13.10 6.56
N ALA A 24 15.37 -13.32 5.46
CA ALA A 24 16.79 -13.00 5.36
C ALA A 24 17.07 -11.49 5.55
N LEU A 25 16.18 -10.62 5.05
CA LEU A 25 16.28 -9.17 5.24
C LEU A 25 15.97 -8.75 6.67
N CYS A 26 14.94 -9.31 7.31
CA CYS A 26 14.61 -9.06 8.72
C CYS A 26 15.78 -9.46 9.64
N THR A 27 16.33 -10.65 9.41
CA THR A 27 17.49 -11.16 10.15
C THR A 27 18.70 -10.22 10.00
N LYS A 28 18.98 -9.76 8.77
CA LYS A 28 20.09 -8.83 8.51
C LYS A 28 19.87 -7.45 9.15
N ALA A 29 18.61 -7.02 9.27
CA ALA A 29 18.23 -5.75 9.86
C ALA A 29 18.04 -5.82 11.39
N LEU A 30 18.20 -6.99 12.02
CA LEU A 30 17.89 -7.24 13.44
C LEU A 30 16.46 -6.83 13.80
N ILE A 31 15.53 -7.10 12.89
CA ILE A 31 14.09 -6.87 13.09
C ILE A 31 13.47 -8.21 13.48
N ASP A 32 12.73 -8.24 14.58
CA ASP A 32 11.99 -9.44 14.97
C ASP A 32 10.86 -9.70 13.97
N HIS A 33 10.67 -10.96 13.58
CA HIS A 33 9.61 -11.37 12.66
C HIS A 33 8.83 -12.56 13.19
N CYS A 34 7.51 -12.49 13.06
CA CYS A 34 6.58 -13.56 13.46
C CYS A 34 5.71 -13.98 12.28
N THR A 35 5.46 -15.29 12.15
CA THR A 35 4.49 -15.81 11.19
C THR A 35 3.11 -15.86 11.82
N ILE A 36 2.14 -15.26 11.13
CA ILE A 36 0.75 -15.31 11.53
C ILE A 36 0.21 -16.70 11.21
N SER A 37 -0.51 -17.30 12.16
CA SER A 37 -1.33 -18.49 11.91
C SER A 37 -2.32 -18.21 10.79
N LYS A 38 -2.50 -19.16 9.86
CA LYS A 38 -3.36 -19.03 8.67
C LYS A 38 -4.81 -18.55 8.90
N ASN A 39 -5.29 -18.50 10.15
CA ASN A 39 -6.66 -18.15 10.53
C ASN A 39 -6.74 -16.94 11.50
N HIS A 40 -5.73 -16.06 11.55
CA HIS A 40 -5.73 -14.90 12.44
C HIS A 40 -6.51 -13.71 11.84
N LEU A 41 -7.84 -13.84 11.86
CA LEU A 41 -8.81 -12.92 11.24
C LEU A 41 -8.65 -11.44 11.63
N GLU A 42 -8.20 -11.14 12.86
CA GLU A 42 -8.07 -9.74 13.32
C GLU A 42 -6.95 -8.97 12.61
N VAL A 43 -5.79 -9.60 12.41
CA VAL A 43 -4.66 -8.95 11.72
C VAL A 43 -4.96 -8.83 10.23
N ASP A 44 -5.55 -9.87 9.65
CA ASP A 44 -6.01 -9.85 8.26
C ASP A 44 -7.04 -8.75 8.03
N GLY A 45 -7.96 -8.52 8.98
CA GLY A 45 -8.95 -7.45 8.91
C GLY A 45 -8.36 -6.04 8.90
N LEU A 46 -7.35 -5.77 9.74
CA LEU A 46 -6.67 -4.46 9.76
C LEU A 46 -5.87 -4.21 8.46
N ILE A 47 -5.14 -5.22 7.97
CA ILE A 47 -4.42 -5.12 6.71
C ILE A 47 -5.40 -4.89 5.56
N GLU A 48 -6.52 -5.60 5.54
CA GLU A 48 -7.55 -5.43 4.52
C GLU A 48 -8.14 -4.02 4.53
N GLN A 49 -8.44 -3.47 5.70
CA GLN A 49 -8.90 -2.08 5.84
C GLN A 49 -7.90 -1.08 5.25
N VAL A 50 -6.61 -1.21 5.59
CA VAL A 50 -5.55 -0.33 5.04
C VAL A 50 -5.47 -0.45 3.52
N VAL A 51 -5.51 -1.67 2.98
CA VAL A 51 -5.50 -1.92 1.53
C VAL A 51 -6.71 -1.29 0.85
N GLN A 52 -7.89 -1.38 1.46
CA GLN A 52 -9.11 -0.76 0.93
C GLN A 52 -9.01 0.77 0.93
N THR A 53 -8.50 1.38 2.01
CA THR A 53 -8.27 2.83 2.08
C THR A 53 -7.30 3.30 0.98
N ILE A 54 -6.15 2.64 0.84
CA ILE A 54 -5.17 2.98 -0.20
C ILE A 54 -5.78 2.85 -1.60
N LYS A 55 -6.53 1.78 -1.87
CA LYS A 55 -7.22 1.60 -3.16
C LYS A 55 -8.24 2.70 -3.43
N TYR A 56 -9.00 3.09 -2.41
CA TYR A 56 -9.99 4.16 -2.54
C TYR A 56 -9.31 5.50 -2.86
N ASP A 57 -8.27 5.87 -2.14
CA ASP A 57 -7.54 7.12 -2.34
C ASP A 57 -6.87 7.17 -3.72
N LEU A 58 -6.25 6.06 -4.15
CA LEU A 58 -5.68 5.96 -5.49
C LEU A 58 -6.73 6.13 -6.59
N ARG A 59 -7.90 5.48 -6.45
CA ARG A 59 -9.01 5.65 -7.40
C ARG A 59 -9.48 7.10 -7.47
N LYS A 60 -9.60 7.77 -6.32
CA LYS A 60 -9.99 9.17 -6.23
C LYS A 60 -8.95 10.08 -6.91
N CYS A 61 -7.66 9.86 -6.65
CA CYS A 61 -6.58 10.60 -7.30
C CYS A 61 -6.59 10.43 -8.83
N ILE A 62 -6.76 9.20 -9.32
CA ILE A 62 -6.84 8.92 -10.76
C ILE A 62 -8.05 9.62 -11.38
N TYR A 63 -9.21 9.57 -10.72
CA TYR A 63 -10.42 10.25 -11.19
C TYR A 63 -10.21 11.77 -11.26
N ASN A 64 -9.63 12.36 -10.21
CA ASN A 64 -9.34 13.79 -10.17
C ASN A 64 -8.33 14.21 -11.26
N MET A 65 -7.29 13.40 -11.51
CA MET A 65 -6.34 13.65 -12.59
C MET A 65 -7.02 13.63 -13.97
N LYS A 66 -7.91 12.67 -14.21
CA LYS A 66 -8.69 12.61 -15.47
C LYS A 66 -9.64 13.80 -15.62
N TYR A 67 -10.30 14.21 -14.54
CA TYR A 67 -11.18 15.37 -14.54
C TYR A 67 -10.41 16.66 -14.86
N LEU A 68 -9.24 16.86 -14.22
CA LEU A 68 -8.38 18.01 -14.48
C LEU A 68 -7.85 18.01 -15.92
N GLN A 69 -7.47 16.85 -16.45
CA GLN A 69 -7.01 16.72 -17.83
C GLN A 69 -8.13 17.06 -18.84
N HIS A 70 -9.35 16.62 -18.59
CA HIS A 70 -10.52 16.96 -19.41
C HIS A 70 -10.90 18.45 -19.30
N LEU A 71 -10.76 19.05 -18.10
CA LEU A 71 -10.99 20.48 -17.89
C LEU A 71 -9.94 21.33 -18.63
N MET A 72 -8.66 20.96 -18.56
CA MET A 72 -7.58 21.62 -19.30
C MET A 72 -7.80 21.54 -20.81
N LEU A 73 -8.15 20.35 -21.33
CA LEU A 73 -8.46 20.18 -22.75
C LEU A 73 -9.65 21.04 -23.21
N ARG A 74 -10.67 21.23 -22.35
CA ARG A 74 -11.78 22.17 -22.64
C ARG A 74 -11.33 23.63 -22.65
N TYR A 75 -10.47 24.03 -21.72
CA TYR A 75 -9.95 25.40 -21.67
C TYR A 75 -9.12 25.71 -22.92
N ASP A 76 -8.25 24.79 -23.36
CA ASP A 76 -7.45 24.97 -24.57
C ASP A 76 -8.32 25.05 -25.84
N THR A 77 -9.41 24.29 -25.92
CA THR A 77 -10.32 24.36 -27.08
C THR A 77 -11.17 25.63 -27.13
N GLN A 78 -11.47 26.26 -25.99
CA GLN A 78 -12.22 27.53 -25.95
C GLN A 78 -11.39 28.75 -26.38
N PHE A 79 -10.06 28.66 -26.43
CA PHE A 79 -9.18 29.73 -26.92
C PHE A 79 -8.91 29.68 -28.43
N TYR A 80 -9.36 28.63 -29.12
CA TYR A 80 -9.20 28.43 -30.57
C TYR A 80 -10.51 28.66 -31.37
N ILE A 81 -11.54 29.23 -30.75
CA ILE A 81 -12.79 29.70 -31.40
C ILE A 81 -12.88 31.21 -31.20
#